data_AF-A0A916CZ48-F1
#
_entry.id   AF-A0A916CZ48-F1
#
_cell.length_a   1.000
_cell.length_b   1.000
_cell.length_c   1.000
_cell.angle_alpha   90.00
_cell.angle_beta   90.00
_cell.angle_gamma   90.00
#
_symmetry.space_group_name_H-M   'P 1'
#
loop_
_entity.id
_entity.type
_entity.pdbx_description
1 polymer ?
#
loop_
_entity_poly.entity_id
_entity_poly.type
_entity_poly.pdbx_seq_one_letter_code
_entity_poly.pdbx_strand_id
1 'polypeptide(L)'
;MSCKRPWTGYVWAVGVAAACTLAGLAMRPRFDLVNIAMVYMLGVVYVAVRHDRGAAIATAVLCVLAFDFLFVPPPGTFKVDDIQYLLTFAIMVAVALVISRLVQSVREQSRAQAELAIAAETERIRSTLLASISHDLRTPLAVIVGASSSLVDAGERLGSDERLALAKSVYEQSRDVSERVVKILELTRLEAGGLKLERDWSAPADIVHAALSRLRERMASHRVIVDVPDDLPLIRVDAALIEQALGNLLENAAKHTPPGTVVSLKAQRRNGELLVSVEDFGGGLAPDQVERVFEKFWRARPEGGAGGVGLGLAICRAIVRLHGGRVWAETLSGGATAFRFVLPIDETPPMPVEATASANG
;
A
#
# COMPACT_ATOMS: atom_id res chain seq x y z
N MET A 1 -3.93 -4.09 12.93
CA MET A 1 -3.76 -3.96 14.40
C MET A 1 -5.14 -4.09 15.05
N SER A 2 -5.50 -5.28 15.54
CA SER A 2 -6.78 -5.44 16.26
C SER A 2 -6.60 -4.92 17.67
N CYS A 3 -7.28 -3.82 18.00
CA CYS A 3 -7.33 -3.25 19.33
C CYS A 3 -8.03 -4.27 20.25
N LYS A 4 -7.27 -5.16 20.89
CA LYS A 4 -7.81 -6.02 21.94
C LYS A 4 -8.31 -5.09 23.04
N ARG A 5 -9.65 -5.01 23.19
CA ARG A 5 -10.27 -4.21 24.24
C ARG A 5 -9.65 -4.60 25.59
N PRO A 6 -9.19 -3.65 26.40
CA PRO A 6 -8.39 -3.92 27.61
C PRO A 6 -9.11 -4.82 28.62
N TRP A 7 -10.44 -4.88 28.56
CA TRP A 7 -11.30 -5.70 29.41
C TRP A 7 -11.19 -7.21 29.15
N THR A 8 -10.78 -7.61 27.94
CA THR A 8 -10.73 -9.04 27.57
C THR A 8 -9.74 -9.83 28.41
N GLY A 9 -8.60 -9.23 28.79
CA GLY A 9 -7.62 -9.87 29.67
C GLY A 9 -8.15 -10.12 31.08
N TYR A 10 -8.96 -9.21 31.61
CA TYR A 10 -9.55 -9.35 32.95
C TYR A 10 -10.66 -10.41 32.99
N VAL A 11 -11.42 -10.58 31.91
CA VAL A 11 -12.39 -11.69 31.80
C VAL A 11 -11.66 -13.05 31.84
N TRP A 12 -10.53 -13.16 31.13
CA TRP A 12 -9.69 -14.35 31.20
C TRP A 12 -9.08 -14.58 32.58
N ALA A 13 -8.71 -13.51 33.31
CA ALA A 13 -8.21 -13.62 34.67
C ALA A 13 -9.24 -14.27 35.61
N VAL A 14 -10.48 -13.82 35.56
CA VAL A 14 -11.59 -14.39 36.35
C VAL A 14 -11.89 -15.83 35.92
N GLY A 15 -11.96 -16.09 34.61
CA GLY A 15 -12.24 -17.42 34.08
C GLY A 15 -11.17 -18.46 34.47
N VAL A 16 -9.90 -18.08 34.40
CA VAL A 16 -8.78 -18.95 34.81
C VAL A 16 -8.78 -19.18 36.32
N ALA A 17 -9.00 -18.14 37.13
CA ALA A 17 -9.10 -18.31 38.58
C ALA A 17 -10.24 -19.26 38.97
N ALA A 18 -11.41 -19.14 38.32
CA ALA A 18 -12.54 -20.03 38.53
C ALA A 18 -12.22 -21.48 38.12
N ALA A 19 -11.58 -21.67 36.95
CA ALA A 19 -11.18 -22.99 36.46
C ALA A 19 -10.14 -23.66 37.38
N CYS A 20 -9.12 -22.93 37.84
CA CYS A 20 -8.15 -23.41 38.82
C CYS A 20 -8.83 -23.79 40.14
N THR A 21 -9.83 -23.03 40.57
CA THR A 21 -10.59 -23.30 41.79
C THR A 21 -11.42 -24.57 41.69
N LEU A 22 -12.13 -24.77 40.58
CA LEU A 22 -12.89 -25.99 40.32
C LEU A 22 -11.98 -27.22 40.29
N ALA A 23 -10.83 -27.11 39.61
CA ALA A 23 -9.82 -28.17 39.59
C ALA A 23 -9.26 -28.47 40.99
N GLY A 24 -8.94 -27.42 41.76
CA GLY A 24 -8.48 -27.54 43.14
C GLY A 24 -9.49 -28.25 44.04
N LEU A 25 -10.78 -27.92 43.94
CA LEU A 25 -11.86 -28.55 44.72
C LEU A 25 -11.99 -30.04 44.39
N ALA A 26 -11.83 -30.42 43.13
CA ALA A 26 -11.83 -31.83 42.70
C ALA A 26 -10.58 -32.60 43.19
N MET A 27 -9.44 -31.91 43.33
CA MET A 27 -8.17 -32.49 43.80
C MET A 27 -8.05 -32.58 45.32
N ARG A 28 -8.77 -31.74 46.06
CA ARG A 28 -8.75 -31.65 47.53
C ARG A 28 -8.82 -32.99 48.28
N PRO A 29 -9.60 -34.01 47.86
CA PRO A 29 -9.68 -35.29 48.59
C PRO A 29 -8.46 -36.19 48.40
N ARG A 30 -7.62 -35.93 47.38
CA ARG A 30 -6.58 -36.87 46.92
C ARG A 30 -5.16 -36.29 46.94
N PHE A 31 -5.02 -34.96 47.05
CA PHE A 31 -3.73 -34.28 46.90
C PHE A 31 -3.52 -33.24 47.99
N ASP A 32 -2.25 -33.04 48.36
CA ASP A 32 -1.83 -32.00 49.30
C ASP A 32 -2.01 -30.58 48.76
N LEU A 33 -2.08 -29.60 49.67
CA LEU A 33 -2.23 -28.17 49.35
C LEU A 33 -1.17 -27.66 48.36
N VAL A 34 0.05 -28.18 48.45
CA VAL A 34 1.17 -27.77 47.58
C VAL A 34 0.88 -28.08 46.11
N ASN A 35 0.31 -29.24 45.82
CA ASN A 35 -0.03 -29.64 44.45
C ASN A 35 -1.18 -28.78 43.89
N ILE A 36 -2.12 -28.39 44.75
CA ILE A 36 -3.21 -27.47 44.36
C ILE A 36 -2.65 -26.09 44.04
N ALA A 37 -1.71 -25.56 44.84
CA ALA A 37 -1.07 -24.27 44.58
C ALA A 37 -0.33 -24.22 43.23
N MET A 38 0.27 -25.33 42.79
CA MET A 38 0.91 -25.42 41.46
C MET A 38 -0.09 -25.25 40.31
N VAL A 39 -1.33 -25.73 40.45
CA VAL A 39 -2.39 -25.56 39.42
C VAL A 39 -2.73 -24.07 39.26
N TYR A 40 -2.80 -23.34 40.37
CA TYR A 40 -2.99 -21.88 40.33
C TYR A 40 -1.81 -21.16 39.69
N MET A 41 -0.57 -21.57 40.01
CA MET A 41 0.63 -21.01 39.38
C MET A 41 0.59 -21.20 37.86
N LEU A 42 0.21 -22.39 37.39
CA LEU A 42 0.11 -22.71 35.96
C LEU A 42 -0.95 -21.85 35.25
N GLY A 43 -2.08 -21.58 35.91
CA GLY A 43 -3.10 -20.64 35.44
C GLY A 43 -2.57 -19.20 35.30
N VAL A 44 -1.81 -18.73 36.30
CA VAL A 44 -1.18 -17.39 36.26
C VAL A 44 -0.18 -17.29 35.10
N VAL A 45 0.66 -18.31 34.90
CA VAL A 45 1.60 -18.38 33.76
C VAL A 45 0.85 -18.32 32.43
N TYR A 46 -0.24 -19.08 32.27
CA TYR A 46 -1.03 -19.08 31.05
C TYR A 46 -1.53 -17.68 30.67
N VAL A 47 -2.11 -16.95 31.64
CA VAL A 47 -2.59 -15.58 31.39
C VAL A 47 -1.43 -14.64 31.12
N ALA A 48 -0.31 -14.76 31.84
CA ALA A 48 0.88 -13.92 31.67
C ALA A 48 1.51 -14.03 30.27
N VAL A 49 1.45 -15.21 29.64
CA VAL A 49 1.98 -15.41 28.27
C VAL A 49 1.03 -14.87 27.20
N ARG A 50 -0.29 -14.97 27.42
CA ARG A 50 -1.32 -14.68 26.40
C ARG A 50 -1.84 -13.24 26.44
N HIS A 51 -1.84 -12.61 27.60
CA HIS A 51 -2.49 -11.33 27.86
C HIS A 51 -1.50 -10.27 28.39
N ASP A 52 -2.02 -9.10 28.70
CA ASP A 52 -1.23 -7.95 29.13
C ASP A 52 -0.84 -8.06 30.61
N ARG A 53 0.20 -7.31 31.01
CA ARG A 53 0.74 -7.34 32.38
C ARG A 53 -0.32 -7.06 33.46
N GLY A 54 -1.28 -6.17 33.17
CA GLY A 54 -2.40 -5.89 34.08
C GLY A 54 -3.29 -7.10 34.34
N ALA A 55 -3.58 -7.89 33.29
CA ALA A 55 -4.35 -9.12 33.41
C ALA A 55 -3.58 -10.19 34.18
N ALA A 56 -2.27 -10.34 33.95
CA ALA A 56 -1.43 -11.29 34.68
C ALA A 56 -1.39 -11.01 36.19
N ILE A 57 -1.27 -9.73 36.57
CA ILE A 57 -1.29 -9.30 37.98
C ILE A 57 -2.68 -9.55 38.58
N ALA A 58 -3.75 -9.20 37.88
CA ALA A 58 -5.12 -9.45 38.33
C ALA A 58 -5.39 -10.96 38.54
N THR A 59 -4.94 -11.82 37.63
CA THR A 59 -5.03 -13.28 37.78
C THR A 59 -4.26 -13.75 39.00
N ALA A 60 -3.02 -13.27 39.22
CA ALA A 60 -2.23 -13.66 40.39
C ALA A 60 -2.95 -13.30 41.70
N VAL A 61 -3.48 -12.08 41.81
CA VAL A 61 -4.24 -11.62 42.98
C VAL A 61 -5.51 -12.46 43.18
N LEU A 62 -6.31 -12.66 42.13
CA LEU A 62 -7.55 -13.46 42.20
C LEU A 62 -7.27 -14.91 42.59
N CYS A 63 -6.26 -15.53 41.97
CA CYS A 63 -5.84 -16.90 42.27
C CYS A 63 -5.42 -17.06 43.72
N VAL A 64 -4.67 -16.10 44.27
CA VAL A 64 -4.21 -16.15 45.66
C VAL A 64 -5.39 -15.98 46.62
N LEU A 65 -6.25 -14.98 46.40
CA LEU A 65 -7.43 -14.75 47.24
C LEU A 65 -8.37 -15.96 47.24
N ALA A 66 -8.58 -16.57 46.07
CA ALA A 66 -9.40 -17.78 45.94
C ALA A 66 -8.74 -18.99 46.64
N PHE A 67 -7.42 -19.15 46.50
CA PHE A 67 -6.68 -20.24 47.13
C PHE A 67 -6.71 -20.12 48.67
N ASP A 68 -6.42 -18.93 49.20
CA ASP A 68 -6.41 -18.64 50.63
C ASP A 68 -7.79 -18.88 51.25
N PHE A 69 -8.84 -18.31 50.65
CA PHE A 69 -10.20 -18.40 51.19
C PHE A 69 -10.77 -19.82 51.20
N LEU A 70 -10.45 -20.67 50.22
CA LEU A 70 -11.10 -21.98 50.01
C LEU A 70 -10.29 -23.17 50.50
N PHE A 71 -8.96 -23.10 50.47
CA PHE A 71 -8.09 -24.26 50.69
C PHE A 71 -7.21 -24.15 51.94
N VAL A 72 -6.92 -22.94 52.42
CA VAL A 72 -6.09 -22.74 53.63
C VAL A 72 -6.95 -22.93 54.89
N PRO A 73 -6.54 -23.76 55.88
CA PRO A 73 -7.29 -23.94 57.12
C PRO A 73 -7.10 -22.75 58.10
N PRO A 74 -8.17 -22.25 58.76
CA PRO A 74 -9.57 -22.65 58.63
C PRO A 74 -10.20 -22.05 57.35
N PRO A 75 -10.89 -22.86 56.52
CA PRO A 75 -11.49 -22.36 55.28
C PRO A 75 -12.60 -21.35 55.58
N GLY A 76 -12.73 -20.31 54.75
CA GLY A 76 -13.73 -19.26 54.89
C GLY A 76 -13.32 -18.07 55.78
N THR A 77 -12.05 -17.98 56.20
CA THR A 77 -11.50 -16.80 56.88
C THR A 77 -10.17 -16.37 56.27
N PHE A 78 -9.92 -15.05 56.22
CA PHE A 78 -8.64 -14.46 55.81
C PHE A 78 -7.70 -14.31 57.02
N LYS A 79 -7.38 -15.39 57.72
CA LYS A 79 -6.43 -15.36 58.84
C LYS A 79 -5.03 -15.75 58.36
N VAL A 80 -4.25 -14.73 58.02
CA VAL A 80 -2.87 -14.82 57.55
C VAL A 80 -1.92 -14.94 58.74
N ASP A 81 -1.89 -16.08 59.44
CA ASP A 81 -0.95 -16.32 60.56
C ASP A 81 0.25 -17.22 60.17
N ASP A 82 0.37 -17.64 58.90
CA ASP A 82 1.45 -18.52 58.46
C ASP A 82 2.35 -17.86 57.40
N ILE A 83 3.63 -17.65 57.76
CA ILE A 83 4.67 -17.06 56.90
C ILE A 83 4.85 -17.88 55.61
N GLN A 84 4.54 -19.17 55.64
CA GLN A 84 4.64 -20.08 54.49
C GLN A 84 3.66 -19.72 53.34
N TYR A 85 2.47 -19.18 53.65
CA TYR A 85 1.50 -18.76 52.61
C TYR A 85 1.85 -17.40 52.01
N LEU A 86 2.38 -16.47 52.83
CA LEU A 86 2.97 -15.21 52.36
C LEU A 86 4.13 -15.46 51.39
N LEU A 87 4.95 -16.49 51.64
CA LEU A 87 6.02 -16.91 50.75
C LEU A 87 5.47 -17.42 49.40
N THR A 88 4.41 -18.24 49.43
CA THR A 88 3.78 -18.77 48.20
C THR A 88 3.16 -17.64 47.36
N PHE A 89 2.53 -16.66 48.01
CA PHE A 89 2.04 -15.44 47.37
C PHE A 89 3.16 -14.65 46.69
N ALA A 90 4.25 -14.39 47.42
CA ALA A 90 5.39 -13.65 46.89
C ALA A 90 6.01 -14.35 45.67
N ILE A 91 6.13 -15.68 45.70
CA ILE A 91 6.63 -16.48 44.58
C ILE A 91 5.70 -16.39 43.37
N MET A 92 4.38 -16.55 43.53
CA MET A 92 3.43 -16.47 42.41
C MET A 92 3.45 -15.09 41.74
N VAL A 93 3.48 -14.01 42.53
CA VAL A 93 3.58 -12.65 42.00
C VAL A 93 4.92 -12.45 41.29
N ALA A 94 6.03 -12.90 41.88
CA ALA A 94 7.34 -12.82 41.26
C ALA A 94 7.40 -13.56 39.92
N VAL A 95 6.88 -14.79 39.85
CA VAL A 95 6.81 -15.59 38.62
C VAL A 95 5.97 -14.88 37.56
N ALA A 96 4.79 -14.36 37.93
CA ALA A 96 3.93 -13.61 37.01
C ALA A 96 4.65 -12.37 36.43
N LEU A 97 5.38 -11.64 37.26
CA LEU A 97 6.14 -10.45 36.85
C LEU A 97 7.33 -10.79 35.96
N VAL A 98 8.08 -11.85 36.29
CA VAL A 98 9.23 -12.32 35.50
C VAL A 98 8.77 -12.77 34.12
N ILE A 99 7.71 -13.59 34.04
CA ILE A 99 7.14 -14.05 32.77
C ILE A 99 6.62 -12.87 31.96
N SER A 100 5.89 -11.94 32.60
CA SER A 100 5.40 -10.74 31.91
C SER A 100 6.54 -9.93 31.29
N ARG A 101 7.65 -9.73 32.03
CA ARG A 101 8.83 -9.02 31.50
C ARG A 101 9.49 -9.78 30.35
N LEU A 102 9.63 -11.10 30.47
CA LEU A 102 10.24 -11.92 29.43
C LEU A 102 9.43 -11.88 28.13
N VAL A 103 8.10 -12.02 28.24
CA VAL A 103 7.18 -11.97 27.10
C VAL A 103 7.17 -10.59 26.46
N GLN A 104 7.22 -9.51 27.25
CA GLN A 104 7.35 -8.14 26.72
C GLN A 104 8.66 -7.97 25.94
N SER A 105 9.78 -8.39 26.50
CA SER A 105 11.11 -8.31 25.85
C SER A 105 11.15 -9.08 24.53
N VAL A 106 10.64 -10.31 24.50
CA VAL A 106 10.59 -11.11 23.26
C VAL A 106 9.71 -10.44 22.20
N ARG A 107 8.58 -9.84 22.60
CA ARG A 107 7.70 -9.11 21.66
C ARG A 107 8.37 -7.85 21.11
N GLU A 108 9.09 -7.11 21.95
CA GLU A 108 9.85 -5.92 21.53
C GLU A 108 10.97 -6.29 20.56
N GLN A 109 11.74 -7.34 20.86
CA GLN A 109 12.77 -7.86 19.95
C GLN A 109 12.18 -8.31 18.61
N SER A 110 11.06 -9.04 18.62
CA SER A 110 10.40 -9.47 17.40
C SER A 110 9.90 -8.29 16.56
N ARG A 111 9.38 -7.23 17.19
CA ARG A 111 8.97 -6.01 16.49
C ARG A 111 10.16 -5.26 15.89
N ALA A 112 11.22 -5.07 16.66
CA ALA A 112 12.44 -4.43 16.18
C ALA A 112 13.05 -5.21 14.99
N GLN A 113 13.07 -6.55 15.05
CA GLN A 113 13.53 -7.39 13.94
C GLN A 113 12.62 -7.26 12.71
N ALA A 114 11.30 -7.21 12.88
CA ALA A 114 10.37 -7.00 11.78
C ALA A 114 10.55 -5.61 11.12
N GLU A 115 10.76 -4.56 11.91
CA GLU A 115 11.04 -3.22 11.41
C GLU A 115 12.36 -3.16 10.64
N LEU A 116 13.42 -3.77 11.17
CA LEU A 116 14.71 -3.88 10.49
C LEU A 116 14.60 -4.67 9.18
N ALA A 117 13.83 -5.75 9.15
CA ALA A 117 13.61 -6.54 7.94
C ALA A 117 12.86 -5.73 6.86
N ILE A 118 11.82 -4.97 7.25
CA ILE A 118 11.09 -4.07 6.34
C ILE A 118 12.02 -2.98 5.79
N ALA A 119 12.84 -2.37 6.65
CA ALA A 119 13.80 -1.35 6.24
C ALA A 119 14.86 -1.92 5.28
N ALA A 120 15.42 -3.09 5.58
CA ALA A 120 16.40 -3.76 4.73
C ALA A 120 15.81 -4.17 3.37
N GLU A 121 14.55 -4.63 3.34
CA GLU A 121 13.85 -4.94 2.10
C GLU A 121 13.60 -3.68 1.26
N THR A 122 13.19 -2.59 1.92
CA THR A 122 13.01 -1.29 1.26
C THR A 122 14.32 -0.80 0.64
N GLU A 123 15.43 -0.91 1.36
CA GLU A 123 16.76 -0.52 0.86
C GLU A 123 17.26 -1.44 -0.26
N ARG A 124 17.02 -2.75 -0.16
CA ARG A 124 17.32 -3.70 -1.25
C ARG A 124 16.55 -3.35 -2.51
N ILE A 125 15.23 -3.15 -2.39
CA ILE A 125 14.40 -2.72 -3.51
C ILE A 125 14.97 -1.43 -4.08
N ARG A 126 15.24 -0.41 -3.26
CA ARG A 126 15.84 0.86 -3.71
C ARG A 126 17.15 0.65 -4.47
N SER A 127 18.05 -0.19 -3.95
CA SER A 127 19.33 -0.50 -4.58
C SER A 127 19.17 -1.23 -5.92
N THR A 128 18.31 -2.25 -5.99
CA THR A 128 18.01 -2.98 -7.22
C THR A 128 17.35 -2.07 -8.27
N LEU A 129 16.46 -1.17 -7.85
CA LEU A 129 15.85 -0.18 -8.76
C LEU A 129 16.91 0.77 -9.33
N LEU A 130 17.82 1.30 -8.49
CA LEU A 130 18.91 2.16 -8.95
C LEU A 130 19.85 1.44 -9.93
N ALA A 131 20.14 0.16 -9.69
CA ALA A 131 20.95 -0.65 -10.59
C ALA A 131 20.25 -0.85 -11.96
N SER A 132 18.95 -1.15 -11.96
CA SER A 132 18.15 -1.29 -13.19
C SER A 132 18.08 0.01 -13.99
N ILE A 133 17.81 1.15 -13.32
CA ILE A 133 17.81 2.49 -13.94
C ILE A 133 19.17 2.76 -14.60
N SER A 134 20.26 2.48 -13.88
CA SER A 134 21.61 2.71 -14.40
C SER A 134 21.90 1.88 -15.65
N HIS A 135 21.44 0.63 -15.70
CA HIS A 135 21.56 -0.22 -16.88
C HIS A 135 20.76 0.35 -18.07
N ASP A 136 19.50 0.72 -17.84
CA ASP A 136 18.59 1.20 -18.89
C ASP A 136 18.97 2.57 -19.46
N LEU A 137 19.73 3.37 -18.72
CA LEU A 137 20.34 4.62 -19.19
C LEU A 137 21.67 4.37 -19.93
N ARG A 138 22.42 3.32 -19.56
CA ARG A 138 23.70 2.99 -20.20
C ARG A 138 23.53 2.62 -21.67
N THR A 139 22.50 1.85 -22.02
CA THR A 139 22.24 1.42 -23.40
C THR A 139 22.06 2.58 -24.39
N PRO A 140 21.10 3.52 -24.20
CA PRO A 140 20.95 4.65 -25.11
C PRO A 140 22.18 5.58 -25.08
N LEU A 141 22.83 5.74 -23.91
CA LEU A 141 24.04 6.55 -23.81
C LEU A 141 25.21 5.95 -24.61
N ALA A 142 25.36 4.62 -24.63
CA ALA A 142 26.36 3.95 -25.46
C ALA A 142 26.10 4.19 -26.96
N VAL A 143 24.84 4.20 -27.39
CA VAL A 143 24.46 4.53 -28.78
C VAL A 143 24.80 5.99 -29.11
N ILE A 144 24.46 6.93 -28.21
CA ILE A 144 24.80 8.36 -28.38
C ILE A 144 26.31 8.55 -28.50
N VAL A 145 27.08 7.95 -27.60
CA VAL A 145 28.55 8.04 -27.60
C VAL A 145 29.14 7.42 -28.85
N GLY A 146 28.68 6.23 -29.25
CA GLY A 146 29.14 5.56 -30.46
C GLY A 146 28.86 6.37 -31.73
N ALA A 147 27.62 6.83 -31.90
CA ALA A 147 27.23 7.61 -33.07
C ALA A 147 27.93 8.98 -33.11
N SER A 148 28.09 9.63 -31.96
CA SER A 148 28.83 10.90 -31.85
C SER A 148 30.32 10.71 -32.13
N SER A 149 30.94 9.63 -31.64
CA SER A 149 32.34 9.29 -31.95
C SER A 149 32.52 9.06 -33.44
N SER A 150 31.64 8.28 -34.09
CA SER A 150 31.70 8.07 -35.54
C SER A 150 31.56 9.38 -36.32
N LEU A 151 30.68 10.30 -35.89
CA LEU A 151 30.55 11.63 -36.50
C LEU A 151 31.83 12.48 -36.35
N VAL A 152 32.50 12.41 -35.20
CA VAL A 152 33.74 13.15 -34.91
C VAL A 152 34.95 12.55 -35.63
N ASP A 153 35.15 11.23 -35.54
CA ASP A 153 36.33 10.53 -36.03
C ASP A 153 36.36 10.43 -37.56
N ALA A 154 35.21 10.15 -38.17
CA ALA A 154 35.11 10.04 -39.62
C ALA A 154 34.94 11.41 -40.29
N GLY A 155 34.43 12.43 -39.57
CA GLY A 155 34.38 13.82 -40.04
C GLY A 155 33.74 13.94 -41.42
N GLU A 156 34.42 14.60 -42.37
CA GLU A 156 33.96 14.78 -43.76
C GLU A 156 33.98 13.49 -44.62
N ARG A 157 34.56 12.39 -44.12
CA ARG A 157 34.63 11.11 -44.87
C ARG A 157 33.28 10.38 -44.92
N LEU A 158 32.33 10.74 -44.05
CA LEU A 158 30.96 10.22 -44.07
C LEU A 158 30.15 10.92 -45.17
N GLY A 159 29.42 10.12 -45.95
CA GLY A 159 28.42 10.63 -46.88
C GLY A 159 27.32 11.43 -46.16
N SER A 160 26.60 12.28 -46.90
CA SER A 160 25.52 13.12 -46.36
C SER A 160 24.46 12.30 -45.60
N ASP A 161 24.09 11.16 -46.17
CA ASP A 161 22.99 10.34 -45.66
C ASP A 161 23.40 9.60 -44.38
N GLU A 162 24.64 9.12 -44.33
CA GLU A 162 25.20 8.44 -43.15
C GLU A 162 25.41 9.41 -41.99
N ARG A 163 25.89 10.63 -42.28
CA ARG A 163 25.99 11.72 -41.30
C ARG A 163 24.63 12.09 -40.73
N LEU A 164 23.62 12.23 -41.59
CA LEU A 164 22.26 12.55 -41.17
C LEU A 164 21.66 11.41 -40.32
N ALA A 165 21.88 10.15 -40.69
CA ALA A 165 21.41 8.99 -39.94
C ALA A 165 22.02 8.93 -38.53
N LEU A 166 23.34 9.14 -38.40
CA LEU A 166 24.01 9.18 -37.10
C LEU A 166 23.53 10.37 -36.24
N ALA A 167 23.39 11.56 -36.84
CA ALA A 167 22.88 12.74 -36.14
C ALA A 167 21.44 12.54 -35.65
N LYS A 168 20.58 11.93 -36.48
CA LYS A 168 19.21 11.58 -36.12
C LYS A 168 19.18 10.56 -34.98
N SER A 169 20.04 9.54 -35.03
CA SER A 169 20.18 8.55 -33.95
C SER A 169 20.55 9.22 -32.62
N VAL A 170 21.55 10.11 -32.62
CA VAL A 170 21.93 10.90 -31.42
C VAL A 170 20.77 11.71 -30.89
N TYR A 171 20.04 12.41 -31.78
CA TYR A 171 18.90 13.23 -31.41
C TYR A 171 17.77 12.41 -30.77
N GLU A 172 17.37 11.30 -31.40
CA GLU A 172 16.30 10.42 -30.93
C GLU A 172 16.66 9.78 -29.57
N GLN A 173 17.87 9.25 -29.43
CA GLN A 173 18.32 8.65 -28.17
C GLN A 173 18.44 9.68 -27.03
N SER A 174 18.87 10.91 -27.34
CA SER A 174 18.99 11.98 -26.33
C SER A 174 17.61 12.41 -25.82
N ARG A 175 16.64 12.55 -26.73
CA ARG A 175 15.26 12.85 -26.39
C ARG A 175 14.66 11.73 -25.52
N ASP A 176 14.87 10.47 -25.90
CA ASP A 176 14.43 9.32 -25.13
C ASP A 176 15.00 9.34 -23.71
N VAL A 177 16.32 9.53 -23.56
CA VAL A 177 16.96 9.61 -22.23
C VAL A 177 16.35 10.73 -21.37
N SER A 178 16.14 11.91 -21.96
CA SER A 178 15.53 13.04 -21.26
C SER A 178 14.12 12.70 -20.76
N GLU A 179 13.26 12.14 -21.62
CA GLU A 179 11.91 11.70 -21.25
C GLU A 179 11.93 10.66 -20.11
N ARG A 180 12.92 9.76 -20.09
CA ARG A 180 13.07 8.75 -19.02
C ARG A 180 13.50 9.35 -17.68
N VAL A 181 14.45 10.28 -17.69
CA VAL A 181 14.94 10.94 -16.46
C VAL A 181 13.82 11.72 -15.79
N VAL A 182 13.00 12.45 -16.56
CA VAL A 182 11.84 13.16 -16.04
C VAL A 182 10.88 12.20 -15.32
N LYS A 183 10.53 11.07 -15.94
CA LYS A 183 9.64 10.06 -15.33
C LYS A 183 10.20 9.44 -14.04
N ILE A 184 11.53 9.28 -13.94
CA ILE A 184 12.18 8.80 -12.71
C ILE A 184 12.11 9.87 -11.60
N LEU A 185 12.38 11.13 -11.94
CA LEU A 185 12.30 12.25 -10.98
C LEU A 185 10.85 12.45 -10.48
N GLU A 186 9.86 12.27 -11.33
CA GLU A 186 8.45 12.29 -10.93
C GLU A 186 8.12 11.18 -9.93
N LEU A 187 8.51 9.93 -10.22
CA LEU A 187 8.26 8.81 -9.31
C LEU A 187 8.96 9.00 -7.95
N THR A 188 10.21 9.43 -7.96
CA THR A 188 10.96 9.68 -6.71
C THR A 188 10.34 10.79 -5.87
N ARG A 189 9.79 11.84 -6.49
CA ARG A 189 9.04 12.90 -5.78
C ARG A 189 7.73 12.37 -5.19
N LEU A 190 7.00 11.53 -5.92
CA LEU A 190 5.78 10.87 -5.44
C LEU A 190 6.06 9.97 -4.22
N GLU A 191 7.16 9.23 -4.25
CA GLU A 191 7.53 8.28 -3.17
C GLU A 191 8.09 8.95 -1.92
N ALA A 192 8.84 10.04 -2.08
CA ALA A 192 9.37 10.80 -0.95
C ALA A 192 8.28 11.54 -0.14
N GLY A 193 7.01 11.49 -0.58
CA GLY A 193 5.91 12.23 0.03
C GLY A 193 6.08 13.76 -0.06
N GLY A 194 7.05 14.24 -0.86
CA GLY A 194 7.39 15.65 -0.99
C GLY A 194 6.49 16.44 -1.94
N LEU A 195 5.54 15.78 -2.60
CA LEU A 195 4.54 16.44 -3.44
C LEU A 195 3.41 17.01 -2.58
N LYS A 196 3.35 18.33 -2.50
CA LYS A 196 2.21 19.04 -1.94
C LYS A 196 1.07 18.98 -2.96
N LEU A 197 -0.01 18.29 -2.63
CA LEU A 197 -1.19 18.21 -3.51
C LEU A 197 -1.94 19.53 -3.52
N GLU A 198 -2.10 20.12 -4.71
CA GLU A 198 -2.91 21.30 -4.92
C GLU A 198 -4.30 20.87 -5.38
N ARG A 199 -5.15 20.51 -4.42
CA ARG A 199 -6.51 20.03 -4.72
C ARG A 199 -7.46 21.19 -4.94
N ASP A 200 -8.09 21.23 -6.11
CA ASP A 200 -9.16 22.17 -6.45
C ASP A 200 -10.36 21.44 -7.07
N TRP A 201 -11.51 22.11 -7.11
CA TRP A 201 -12.71 21.61 -7.77
C TRP A 201 -12.51 21.63 -9.27
N SER A 202 -12.46 20.46 -9.87
CA SER A 202 -12.21 20.28 -11.31
C SER A 202 -13.30 19.45 -11.94
N ALA A 203 -13.71 19.81 -13.16
CA ALA A 203 -14.64 19.01 -13.95
C ALA A 203 -13.87 17.83 -14.57
N PRO A 204 -14.36 16.57 -14.45
CA PRO A 204 -13.74 15.42 -15.09
C PRO A 204 -13.56 15.59 -16.61
N ALA A 205 -14.51 16.27 -17.26
CA ALA A 205 -14.46 16.56 -18.70
C ALA A 205 -13.24 17.42 -19.09
N ASP A 206 -12.91 18.44 -18.29
CA ASP A 206 -11.78 19.33 -18.56
C ASP A 206 -10.44 18.59 -18.46
N ILE A 207 -10.30 17.72 -17.45
CA ILE A 207 -9.09 16.90 -17.25
C ILE A 207 -8.91 15.93 -18.43
N VAL A 208 -10.00 15.29 -18.87
CA VAL A 208 -9.98 14.40 -20.04
C VAL A 208 -9.62 15.16 -21.31
N HIS A 209 -10.20 16.34 -21.51
CA HIS A 209 -9.94 17.18 -22.67
C HIS A 209 -8.48 17.64 -22.73
N ALA A 210 -7.91 18.07 -21.59
CA ALA A 210 -6.50 18.45 -21.49
C ALA A 210 -5.57 17.27 -21.83
N ALA A 211 -5.82 16.09 -21.25
CA ALA A 211 -5.03 14.89 -21.50
C ALA A 211 -5.06 14.45 -22.97
N LEU A 212 -6.23 14.47 -23.62
CA LEU A 212 -6.39 14.13 -25.03
C LEU A 212 -5.73 15.17 -25.95
N SER A 213 -5.87 16.47 -25.63
CA SER A 213 -5.26 17.55 -26.40
C SER A 213 -3.74 17.43 -26.43
N ARG A 214 -3.12 17.11 -25.29
CA ARG A 214 -1.67 16.89 -25.17
C ARG A 214 -1.18 15.70 -26.00
N LEU A 215 -2.01 14.66 -26.18
CA LEU A 215 -1.66 13.42 -26.87
C LEU A 215 -2.21 13.33 -28.30
N ARG A 216 -2.75 14.43 -28.85
CA ARG A 216 -3.44 14.46 -30.14
C ARG A 216 -2.61 13.84 -31.28
N GLU A 217 -1.35 14.22 -31.40
CA GLU A 217 -0.46 13.69 -32.46
C GLU A 217 -0.16 12.21 -32.28
N ARG A 218 0.06 11.75 -31.04
CA ARG A 218 0.36 10.35 -30.73
C ARG A 218 -0.87 9.44 -30.90
N MET A 219 -2.07 10.00 -30.76
CA MET A 219 -3.35 9.32 -30.94
C MET A 219 -3.89 9.42 -32.37
N ALA A 220 -3.24 10.18 -33.26
CA ALA A 220 -3.76 10.46 -34.60
C ALA A 220 -3.92 9.20 -35.47
N SER A 221 -3.17 8.13 -35.18
CA SER A 221 -3.26 6.84 -35.85
C SER A 221 -4.33 5.91 -35.28
N HIS A 222 -5.08 6.34 -34.27
CA HIS A 222 -6.11 5.54 -33.59
C HIS A 222 -7.46 6.26 -33.60
N ARG A 223 -8.56 5.49 -33.55
CA ARG A 223 -9.90 6.06 -33.41
C ARG A 223 -10.23 6.16 -31.92
N VAL A 224 -10.17 7.38 -31.37
CA VAL A 224 -10.50 7.62 -29.96
C VAL A 224 -12.00 7.87 -29.81
N ILE A 225 -12.67 7.06 -28.97
CA ILE A 225 -14.07 7.26 -28.57
C ILE A 225 -14.08 7.78 -27.14
N VAL A 226 -14.72 8.93 -26.91
CA VAL A 226 -14.82 9.57 -25.60
C VAL A 226 -16.28 9.54 -25.16
N ASP A 227 -16.54 8.93 -24.01
CA ASP A 227 -17.84 8.85 -23.36
C ASP A 227 -17.72 9.40 -21.94
N VAL A 228 -17.84 10.72 -21.83
CA VAL A 228 -17.75 11.47 -20.58
C VAL A 228 -18.99 12.34 -20.51
N PRO A 229 -19.99 11.96 -19.71
CA PRO A 229 -21.20 12.75 -19.53
C PRO A 229 -20.91 14.13 -18.94
N ASP A 230 -21.61 15.16 -19.43
CA ASP A 230 -21.47 16.54 -18.94
C ASP A 230 -22.09 16.74 -17.53
N ASP A 231 -22.89 15.79 -17.05
CA ASP A 231 -23.57 15.83 -15.74
C ASP A 231 -22.74 15.24 -14.58
N LEU A 232 -21.46 14.93 -14.83
CA LEU A 232 -20.56 14.44 -13.79
C LEU A 232 -20.27 15.54 -12.74
N PRO A 233 -20.29 15.20 -11.44
CA PRO A 233 -20.00 16.17 -10.39
C PRO A 233 -18.54 16.63 -10.43
N LEU A 234 -18.29 17.84 -9.93
CA LEU A 234 -16.93 18.32 -9.70
C LEU A 234 -16.24 17.42 -8.68
N ILE A 235 -14.97 17.14 -8.93
CA ILE A 235 -14.12 16.36 -8.03
C ILE A 235 -13.02 17.25 -7.46
N ARG A 236 -12.65 17.02 -6.20
CA ARG A 236 -11.62 17.79 -5.52
C ARG A 236 -10.26 17.12 -5.64
N VAL A 237 -9.54 17.43 -6.72
CA VAL A 237 -8.29 16.75 -7.11
C VAL A 237 -7.23 17.74 -7.57
N ASP A 238 -5.99 17.27 -7.68
CA ASP A 238 -4.95 17.98 -8.40
C ASP A 238 -5.08 17.65 -9.89
N ALA A 239 -5.67 18.57 -10.66
CA ALA A 239 -6.01 18.35 -12.06
C ALA A 239 -4.80 17.96 -12.91
N ALA A 240 -3.64 18.60 -12.68
CA ALA A 240 -2.42 18.34 -13.42
C ALA A 240 -1.90 16.91 -13.17
N LEU A 241 -1.93 16.45 -11.92
CA LEU A 241 -1.54 15.08 -11.59
C LEU A 241 -2.54 14.06 -12.18
N ILE A 242 -3.85 14.30 -12.11
CA ILE A 242 -4.83 13.38 -12.73
C ILE A 242 -4.68 13.36 -14.26
N GLU A 243 -4.44 14.50 -14.91
CA GLU A 243 -4.15 14.61 -16.34
C GLU A 243 -2.88 13.82 -16.71
N GLN A 244 -1.86 13.81 -15.85
CA GLN A 244 -0.65 13.00 -16.00
C GLN A 244 -0.94 11.50 -15.84
N ALA A 245 -1.73 11.11 -14.84
CA ALA A 245 -2.17 9.72 -14.66
C ALA A 245 -2.94 9.21 -15.87
N LEU A 246 -3.90 9.99 -16.37
CA LEU A 246 -4.68 9.65 -17.55
C LEU A 246 -3.82 9.63 -18.81
N GLY A 247 -2.91 10.59 -18.97
CA GLY A 247 -1.95 10.61 -20.06
C GLY A 247 -1.05 9.38 -20.09
N ASN A 248 -0.61 8.89 -18.93
CA ASN A 248 0.18 7.65 -18.87
C ASN A 248 -0.61 6.43 -19.35
N LEU A 249 -1.93 6.37 -19.09
CA LEU A 249 -2.80 5.30 -19.61
C LEU A 249 -2.99 5.43 -21.13
N LEU A 250 -3.26 6.65 -21.61
CA LEU A 250 -3.45 6.92 -23.04
C LEU A 250 -2.17 6.69 -23.86
N GLU A 251 -0.99 7.07 -23.34
CA GLU A 251 0.30 6.74 -23.93
C GLU A 251 0.52 5.22 -24.01
N ASN A 252 0.10 4.49 -22.98
CA ASN A 252 0.19 3.03 -22.98
C ASN A 252 -0.71 2.43 -24.08
N ALA A 253 -1.95 2.91 -24.19
CA ALA A 253 -2.84 2.53 -25.28
C ALA A 253 -2.23 2.86 -26.66
N ALA A 254 -1.66 4.05 -26.86
CA ALA A 254 -1.02 4.44 -28.13
C ALA A 254 0.06 3.46 -28.58
N LYS A 255 0.89 3.05 -27.62
CA LYS A 255 2.10 2.26 -27.87
C LYS A 255 1.81 0.79 -28.09
N HIS A 256 0.82 0.26 -27.39
CA HIS A 256 0.55 -1.18 -27.35
C HIS A 256 -0.66 -1.59 -28.21
N THR A 257 -1.40 -0.64 -28.75
CA THR A 257 -2.53 -0.92 -29.66
C THR A 257 -2.11 -0.69 -31.11
N PRO A 258 -2.33 -1.66 -32.02
CA PRO A 258 -2.01 -1.48 -33.44
C PRO A 258 -2.68 -0.23 -34.06
N PRO A 259 -2.04 0.46 -35.02
CA PRO A 259 -2.68 1.57 -35.74
C PRO A 259 -4.03 1.18 -36.36
N GLY A 260 -4.99 2.11 -36.38
CA GLY A 260 -6.33 1.92 -36.95
C GLY A 260 -7.34 1.24 -36.01
N THR A 261 -6.92 0.86 -34.81
CA THR A 261 -7.79 0.30 -33.77
C THR A 261 -8.48 1.40 -32.94
N VAL A 262 -9.48 0.99 -32.17
CA VAL A 262 -10.27 1.89 -31.32
C VAL A 262 -9.67 1.92 -29.91
N VAL A 263 -9.53 3.14 -29.37
CA VAL A 263 -9.25 3.37 -27.94
C VAL A 263 -10.48 4.06 -27.34
N SER A 264 -11.09 3.47 -26.31
CA SER A 264 -12.27 4.04 -25.66
C SER A 264 -11.89 4.63 -24.31
N LEU A 265 -12.25 5.89 -24.07
CA LEU A 265 -12.16 6.54 -22.77
C LEU A 265 -13.57 6.79 -22.24
N LYS A 266 -13.87 6.25 -21.06
CA LYS A 266 -15.16 6.40 -20.39
C LYS A 266 -14.99 7.00 -19.01
N ALA A 267 -15.90 7.87 -18.59
CA ALA A 267 -15.98 8.33 -17.21
C ALA A 267 -17.44 8.25 -16.73
N GLN A 268 -17.66 7.67 -15.54
CA GLN A 268 -19.01 7.52 -14.98
C GLN A 268 -19.00 7.58 -13.46
N ARG A 269 -20.10 8.09 -12.87
CA ARG A 269 -20.31 8.06 -11.43
C ARG A 269 -20.86 6.69 -11.01
N ARG A 270 -20.19 6.02 -10.07
CA ARG A 270 -20.63 4.73 -9.52
C ARG A 270 -20.39 4.68 -8.01
N ASN A 271 -21.43 4.40 -7.23
CA ASN A 271 -21.34 4.23 -5.76
C ASN A 271 -20.67 5.41 -5.01
N GLY A 272 -20.83 6.65 -5.51
CA GLY A 272 -20.18 7.83 -4.90
C GLY A 272 -18.70 8.01 -5.28
N GLU A 273 -18.18 7.20 -6.21
CA GLU A 273 -16.85 7.35 -6.79
C GLU A 273 -16.96 7.71 -8.28
N LEU A 274 -15.96 8.42 -8.80
CA LEU A 274 -15.79 8.63 -10.24
C LEU A 274 -14.95 7.48 -10.78
N LEU A 275 -15.53 6.64 -11.65
CA LEU A 275 -14.83 5.59 -12.37
C LEU A 275 -14.39 6.11 -13.73
N VAL A 276 -13.10 6.04 -14.02
CA VAL A 276 -12.51 6.30 -15.33
C VAL A 276 -11.98 5.00 -15.91
N SER A 277 -12.28 4.72 -17.18
CA SER A 277 -11.89 3.51 -17.92
C SER A 277 -11.20 3.90 -19.22
N VAL A 278 -9.99 3.40 -19.46
CA VAL A 278 -9.28 3.46 -20.75
C VAL A 278 -9.20 2.05 -21.29
N GLU A 279 -9.87 1.79 -22.40
CA GLU A 279 -10.02 0.47 -23.02
C GLU A 279 -9.30 0.45 -24.36
N ASP A 280 -8.44 -0.54 -24.55
CA ASP A 280 -7.64 -0.72 -25.76
C ASP A 280 -7.69 -2.17 -26.27
N PHE A 281 -7.44 -2.36 -27.56
CA PHE A 281 -7.42 -3.67 -28.23
C PHE A 281 -5.98 -4.12 -28.58
N GLY A 282 -5.05 -4.00 -27.62
CA GLY A 282 -3.63 -4.30 -27.82
C GLY A 282 -3.22 -5.78 -27.70
N GLY A 283 -4.15 -6.72 -27.49
CA GLY A 283 -3.86 -8.16 -27.39
C GLY A 283 -4.01 -8.76 -25.99
N GLY A 284 -4.50 -7.99 -25.02
CA GLY A 284 -4.90 -8.45 -23.68
C GLY A 284 -3.73 -8.68 -22.71
N LEU A 285 -4.06 -8.77 -21.43
CA LEU A 285 -3.15 -9.22 -20.37
C LEU A 285 -3.48 -10.66 -19.96
N ALA A 286 -2.45 -11.47 -19.75
CA ALA A 286 -2.63 -12.79 -19.13
C ALA A 286 -3.04 -12.63 -17.65
N PRO A 287 -3.78 -13.58 -17.05
CA PRO A 287 -4.31 -13.44 -15.68
C PRO A 287 -3.25 -13.15 -14.61
N ASP A 288 -2.05 -13.71 -14.77
CA ASP A 288 -0.89 -13.51 -13.89
C ASP A 288 -0.21 -12.14 -14.07
N GLN A 289 -0.51 -11.43 -15.16
CA GLN A 289 0.07 -10.13 -15.50
C GLN A 289 -0.77 -8.96 -15.00
N VAL A 290 -2.07 -9.16 -14.73
CA VAL A 290 -3.02 -8.11 -14.38
C VAL A 290 -2.59 -7.31 -13.14
N GLU A 291 -2.08 -7.99 -12.10
CA GLU A 291 -1.59 -7.30 -10.90
C GLU A 291 -0.18 -6.71 -11.10
N ARG A 292 0.65 -7.40 -11.88
CA ARG A 292 2.05 -7.06 -12.10
C ARG A 292 2.26 -5.91 -13.07
N VAL A 293 1.27 -5.59 -13.91
CA VAL A 293 1.34 -4.51 -14.90
C VAL A 293 1.60 -3.13 -14.28
N PHE A 294 1.25 -2.95 -12.99
CA PHE A 294 1.51 -1.71 -12.25
C PHE A 294 2.80 -1.76 -11.41
N GLU A 295 3.53 -2.88 -11.40
CA GLU A 295 4.85 -2.97 -10.80
C GLU A 295 5.84 -2.06 -11.52
N LYS A 296 6.79 -1.52 -10.76
CA LYS A 296 7.81 -0.63 -11.29
C LYS A 296 8.70 -1.41 -12.25
N PHE A 297 9.01 -0.83 -13.41
CA PHE A 297 9.90 -1.41 -14.42
C PHE A 297 9.39 -2.71 -15.07
N TRP A 298 8.13 -3.06 -14.83
CA TRP A 298 7.54 -4.26 -15.41
C TRP A 298 7.17 -4.04 -16.88
N ARG A 299 7.44 -5.05 -17.72
CA ARG A 299 7.13 -5.06 -19.15
C ARG A 299 6.64 -6.45 -19.59
N ALA A 300 5.55 -6.50 -20.35
CA ALA A 300 4.98 -7.76 -20.86
C ALA A 300 5.86 -8.45 -21.92
N ARG A 301 6.59 -7.67 -22.75
CA ARG A 301 7.59 -8.17 -23.72
C ARG A 301 8.84 -7.28 -23.69
N PRO A 302 9.98 -7.76 -23.14
CA PRO A 302 11.24 -7.00 -23.13
C PRO A 302 11.81 -6.74 -24.53
N GLU A 303 11.63 -7.70 -25.45
CA GLU A 303 12.28 -7.75 -26.77
C GLU A 303 11.47 -7.06 -27.90
N GLY A 304 10.20 -6.72 -27.65
CA GLY A 304 9.36 -5.99 -28.60
C GLY A 304 9.59 -4.49 -28.47
N GLY A 305 10.07 -3.83 -29.53
CA GLY A 305 10.50 -2.42 -29.60
C GLY A 305 9.46 -1.33 -29.25
N ALA A 306 8.36 -1.64 -28.58
CA ALA A 306 7.50 -0.65 -27.94
C ALA A 306 8.22 -0.06 -26.71
N GLY A 307 8.98 1.01 -26.94
CA GLY A 307 9.85 1.66 -25.96
C GLY A 307 9.11 2.29 -24.78
N GLY A 308 9.43 1.81 -23.57
CA GLY A 308 8.99 2.40 -22.30
C GLY A 308 9.73 1.80 -21.11
N VAL A 309 9.97 2.61 -20.07
CA VAL A 309 10.70 2.24 -18.83
C VAL A 309 9.86 1.37 -17.88
N GLY A 310 8.60 1.07 -18.20
CA GLY A 310 7.69 0.39 -17.28
C GLY A 310 7.32 1.23 -16.04
N LEU A 311 7.46 2.56 -16.13
CA LEU A 311 7.15 3.49 -15.03
C LEU A 311 5.78 4.16 -15.15
N GLY A 312 5.20 4.26 -16.34
CA GLY A 312 3.96 5.02 -16.57
C GLY A 312 2.77 4.51 -15.75
N LEU A 313 2.54 3.20 -15.75
CA LEU A 313 1.47 2.58 -14.96
C LEU A 313 1.75 2.65 -13.44
N ALA A 314 3.01 2.56 -13.02
CA ALA A 314 3.40 2.74 -11.63
C ALA A 314 3.14 4.19 -11.15
N ILE A 315 3.45 5.19 -11.99
CA ILE A 315 3.16 6.62 -11.73
C ILE A 315 1.65 6.84 -11.65
N CYS A 316 0.88 6.30 -12.60
CA CYS A 316 -0.59 6.34 -12.56
C CYS A 316 -1.13 5.79 -11.22
N ARG A 317 -0.63 4.61 -10.79
CA ARG A 317 -1.02 4.01 -9.51
C ARG A 317 -0.65 4.87 -8.31
N ALA A 318 0.53 5.48 -8.31
CA ALA A 318 0.97 6.35 -7.24
C ALA A 318 0.08 7.60 -7.14
N ILE A 319 -0.20 8.26 -8.26
CA ILE A 319 -1.05 9.45 -8.34
C ILE A 319 -2.47 9.13 -7.86
N VAL A 320 -3.08 8.05 -8.37
CA VAL A 320 -4.45 7.67 -7.99
C VAL A 320 -4.53 7.37 -6.49
N ARG A 321 -3.55 6.64 -5.93
CA ARG A 321 -3.50 6.36 -4.48
C ARG A 321 -3.30 7.62 -3.64
N LEU A 322 -2.52 8.59 -4.13
CA LEU A 322 -2.31 9.87 -3.46
C LEU A 322 -3.61 10.70 -3.35
N HIS A 323 -4.56 10.44 -4.25
CA HIS A 323 -5.92 10.99 -4.22
C HIS A 323 -6.93 10.11 -3.47
N GLY A 324 -6.49 9.05 -2.77
CA GLY A 324 -7.38 8.14 -2.04
C GLY A 324 -8.12 7.14 -2.94
N GLY A 325 -7.76 7.07 -4.21
CA GLY A 325 -8.37 6.20 -5.22
C GLY A 325 -7.74 4.81 -5.32
N ARG A 326 -8.26 4.02 -6.26
CA ARG A 326 -7.74 2.69 -6.62
C ARG A 326 -7.61 2.55 -8.13
N VAL A 327 -6.60 1.84 -8.60
CA VAL A 327 -6.38 1.52 -10.03
C VAL A 327 -6.17 0.03 -10.21
N TRP A 328 -6.69 -0.52 -11.30
CA TRP A 328 -6.53 -1.92 -11.67
C TRP A 328 -6.68 -2.10 -13.19
N ALA A 329 -6.34 -3.29 -13.68
CA ALA A 329 -6.53 -3.67 -15.07
C ALA A 329 -7.49 -4.86 -15.13
N GLU A 330 -8.21 -5.01 -16.24
CA GLU A 330 -9.06 -6.16 -16.52
C GLU A 330 -8.93 -6.54 -17.99
N THR A 331 -8.97 -7.83 -18.29
CA THR A 331 -9.06 -8.32 -19.68
C THR A 331 -10.53 -8.48 -20.05
N LEU A 332 -10.96 -7.78 -21.10
CA LEU A 332 -12.31 -7.84 -21.64
C LEU A 332 -12.47 -8.98 -22.66
N SER A 333 -13.72 -9.36 -22.91
CA SER A 333 -14.07 -10.28 -24.00
C SER A 333 -13.58 -9.72 -25.35
N GLY A 334 -12.93 -10.58 -26.15
CA GLY A 334 -12.35 -10.17 -27.43
C GLY A 334 -10.88 -9.72 -27.35
N GLY A 335 -10.20 -9.89 -26.21
CA GLY A 335 -8.76 -9.62 -26.08
C GLY A 335 -8.41 -8.14 -25.88
N ALA A 336 -9.41 -7.31 -25.53
CA ALA A 336 -9.18 -5.94 -25.09
C ALA A 336 -8.69 -5.89 -23.64
N THR A 337 -7.95 -4.84 -23.30
CA THR A 337 -7.53 -4.53 -21.95
C THR A 337 -8.23 -3.26 -21.49
N ALA A 338 -8.79 -3.27 -20.28
CA ALA A 338 -9.37 -2.11 -19.64
C ALA A 338 -8.50 -1.70 -18.44
N PHE A 339 -7.90 -0.52 -18.51
CA PHE A 339 -7.24 0.12 -17.37
C PHE A 339 -8.23 1.05 -16.70
N ARG A 340 -8.54 0.79 -15.42
CA ARG A 340 -9.56 1.51 -14.67
C ARG A 340 -9.00 2.13 -13.42
N PHE A 341 -9.46 3.33 -13.09
CA PHE A 341 -9.24 3.90 -11.78
C PHE A 341 -10.50 4.57 -11.23
N VAL A 342 -10.60 4.60 -9.91
CA VAL A 342 -11.64 5.32 -9.17
C VAL A 342 -11.04 6.45 -8.36
N LEU A 343 -11.77 7.56 -8.31
CA LEU A 343 -11.48 8.70 -7.43
C LEU A 343 -12.70 8.95 -6.53
N PRO A 344 -12.48 9.27 -5.24
CA PRO A 344 -13.57 9.65 -4.36
C PRO A 344 -14.22 10.95 -4.85
N ILE A 345 -15.55 11.01 -4.85
CA ILE A 345 -16.29 12.26 -5.09
C ILE A 345 -16.59 12.85 -3.73
N ASP A 346 -15.92 13.97 -3.41
CA ASP A 346 -16.28 14.77 -2.25
C ASP A 346 -17.66 15.41 -2.49
N GLU A 347 -18.50 15.49 -1.45
CA GLU A 347 -19.76 16.21 -1.55
C GLU A 347 -19.46 17.68 -1.88
N THR A 348 -19.93 18.13 -3.05
CA THR A 348 -19.81 19.53 -3.47
C THR A 348 -20.56 20.39 -2.44
N PRO A 349 -19.92 21.39 -1.80
CA PRO A 349 -20.66 22.30 -0.92
C PRO A 349 -21.77 22.96 -1.74
N PRO A 350 -22.97 23.12 -1.18
CA PRO A 350 -24.11 23.67 -1.91
C PRO A 350 -23.74 25.05 -2.47
N MET A 351 -24.02 25.28 -3.77
CA MET A 351 -23.83 26.59 -4.36
C MET A 351 -24.58 27.64 -3.54
N PRO A 352 -24.01 28.84 -3.30
CA PRO A 352 -24.78 29.95 -2.76
C PRO A 352 -25.93 30.22 -3.73
N VAL A 353 -27.16 29.97 -3.29
CA VAL A 353 -28.36 30.37 -4.02
C VAL A 353 -28.27 31.89 -4.13
N GLU A 354 -28.07 32.42 -5.34
CA GLU A 354 -28.24 33.85 -5.58
C GLU A 354 -29.63 34.22 -5.07
N ALA A 355 -29.66 34.99 -3.99
CA ALA A 355 -30.90 35.53 -3.46
C ALA A 355 -31.54 36.35 -4.57
N THR A 356 -32.61 35.80 -5.16
CA THR A 356 -33.50 36.54 -6.05
C THR A 356 -33.86 37.82 -5.34
N ALA A 357 -33.32 38.94 -5.84
CA ALA A 357 -33.66 40.26 -5.38
C ALA A 357 -35.16 40.46 -5.62
N SER A 358 -35.94 40.33 -4.54
CA SER A 358 -37.30 40.82 -4.49
C SER A 358 -37.25 42.34 -4.59
N ALA A 359 -37.40 42.86 -5.81
CA ALA A 359 -37.68 44.26 -6.04
C ALA A 359 -39.21 44.43 -6.10
N ASN A 360 -39.80 44.64 -4.92
CA ASN A 360 -41.01 45.43 -4.80
C ASN A 360 -40.63 46.89 -5.09
N GLY A 361 -41.30 47.50 -6.06
CA GLY A 361 -41.22 48.92 -6.41
C GLY A 361 -42.28 49.27 -7.44
#